data_AF-K7EBC6-F1
#
_entry.id   AF-K7EBC6-F1
#
_cell.length_a   1.000
_cell.length_b   1.000
_cell.length_c   1.000
_cell.angle_alpha   90.00
_cell.angle_beta   90.00
_cell.angle_gamma   90.00
#
_symmetry.space_group_name_H-M   'P 1'
#
loop_
_entity.id
_entity.type
_entity.pdbx_description
1 polymer ?
#
loop_
_entity_poly.entity_id
_entity_poly.type
_entity_poly.pdbx_seq_one_letter_code
_entity_poly.pdbx_strand_id
1 'polypeptide(L)'
;ICKMGVETASPTRDGGLRPTQFARLRSSMAQRKEHGLRSQRPWEKKKVNSRPRNPDDQGIPFRLREIMKSREEMKKPSSKKKRKAAREALRHKLEVEERGPAPAIPVPKFKQRKGESERQYISRMERETERVFFLTKNQLDRQPETEDPEAGAEKDKSQRKKEFQRRRLEKARRRKEEKAEVQLEKELFQDPVKFGEVATQPPELTAKPRKSIGRDKPGQKQLLLKTLLAPGSRPQPPPVSLARQRIVEEERARVVQAYRQLKKLRQGQRPEPPRGRRKEPR
;
A
#
# COMPACT_ATOMS: atom_id res chain seq x y z
N ILE A 1 63.24 -56.15 47.62
CA ILE A 1 63.90 -55.84 46.32
C ILE A 1 62.82 -55.91 45.24
N CYS A 2 62.57 -54.79 44.56
CA CYS A 2 62.07 -54.57 43.17
C CYS A 2 61.15 -55.65 42.53
N LYS A 3 60.03 -55.39 41.85
CA LYS A 3 59.53 -54.27 41.02
C LYS A 3 58.06 -54.61 40.63
N MET A 4 57.14 -53.63 40.67
CA MET A 4 56.42 -53.03 39.53
C MET A 4 55.54 -53.94 38.66
N GLY A 5 54.27 -53.55 38.45
CA GLY A 5 53.69 -53.54 37.09
C GLY A 5 52.29 -54.14 36.89
N VAL A 6 51.28 -53.24 36.87
CA VAL A 6 50.14 -53.10 35.93
C VAL A 6 49.24 -54.27 35.47
N GLU A 7 47.94 -54.02 35.69
CA GLU A 7 46.76 -54.21 34.81
C GLU A 7 46.32 -55.60 34.34
N THR A 8 45.03 -55.91 34.56
CA THR A 8 44.10 -56.32 33.49
C THR A 8 42.63 -56.41 33.96
N ALA A 9 41.78 -55.76 33.16
CA ALA A 9 40.43 -56.13 32.72
C ALA A 9 39.36 -56.63 33.71
N SER A 10 38.32 -55.82 33.84
CA SER A 10 36.99 -56.15 34.36
C SER A 10 36.11 -56.87 33.33
N PRO A 11 35.16 -57.73 33.77
CA PRO A 11 34.19 -58.38 32.88
C PRO A 11 32.85 -57.63 32.78
N THR A 12 32.25 -57.83 31.61
CA THR A 12 30.91 -57.55 31.09
C THR A 12 29.73 -57.51 32.07
N ARG A 13 28.76 -56.60 31.78
CA ARG A 13 27.33 -56.86 31.96
C ARG A 13 26.50 -56.26 30.82
N ASP A 14 25.68 -57.13 30.23
CA ASP A 14 24.66 -56.90 29.22
C ASP A 14 23.61 -55.86 29.61
N GLY A 15 23.06 -55.19 28.59
CA GLY A 15 21.97 -54.23 28.74
C GLY A 15 21.30 -53.83 27.43
N GLY A 16 20.53 -54.76 26.86
CA GLY A 16 19.30 -54.58 26.08
C GLY A 16 19.04 -53.29 25.28
N LEU A 17 18.87 -53.47 23.97
CA LEU A 17 18.22 -52.56 23.02
C LEU A 17 16.86 -52.02 23.53
N ARG A 18 16.66 -50.69 23.48
CA ARG A 18 15.34 -50.08 23.30
C ARG A 18 15.37 -49.09 22.12
N PRO A 19 14.67 -49.37 21.00
CA PRO A 19 14.70 -48.54 19.81
C PRO A 19 13.63 -47.45 19.90
N THR A 20 13.92 -46.34 20.55
CA THR A 20 12.93 -45.25 20.63
C THR A 20 13.55 -43.87 20.50
N GLN A 21 14.49 -43.63 19.58
CA GLN A 21 14.83 -42.25 19.17
C GLN A 21 15.04 -42.03 17.66
N PHE A 22 15.14 -43.08 16.83
CA PHE A 22 15.21 -42.92 15.36
C PHE A 22 13.85 -42.90 14.63
N ALA A 23 12.74 -43.21 15.32
CA ALA A 23 11.39 -43.15 14.74
C ALA A 23 10.77 -41.73 14.76
N ARG A 24 11.29 -40.80 15.57
CA ARG A 24 10.73 -39.42 15.65
C ARG A 24 11.33 -38.44 14.65
N LEU A 25 12.43 -38.79 13.96
CA LEU A 25 13.05 -37.92 12.95
C LEU A 25 12.71 -38.30 11.50
N ARG A 26 12.03 -39.43 11.25
CA ARG A 26 11.42 -39.74 9.94
C ARG A 26 9.99 -39.19 9.82
N SER A 27 9.24 -39.09 10.93
CA SER A 27 7.90 -38.47 10.91
C SER A 27 7.91 -36.94 10.81
N SER A 28 8.98 -36.26 11.23
CA SER A 28 9.09 -34.79 11.14
C SER A 28 9.58 -34.28 9.78
N MET A 29 10.21 -35.15 8.97
CA MET A 29 10.61 -34.86 7.59
C MET A 29 9.56 -35.31 6.55
N ALA A 30 8.67 -36.24 6.90
CA ALA A 30 7.52 -36.61 6.06
C ALA A 30 6.35 -35.61 6.14
N GLN A 31 6.28 -34.77 7.18
CA GLN A 31 5.22 -33.77 7.34
C GLN A 31 5.59 -32.37 6.80
N ARG A 32 6.80 -32.18 6.29
CA ARG A 32 7.24 -30.91 5.67
C ARG A 32 7.20 -30.91 4.13
N LYS A 33 6.63 -31.95 3.51
CA LYS A 33 6.55 -32.11 2.04
C LYS A 33 5.12 -32.04 1.47
N GLU A 34 4.17 -31.42 2.17
CA GLU A 34 2.74 -31.39 1.79
C GLU A 34 2.12 -29.97 1.81
N HIS A 35 2.93 -28.90 1.84
CA HIS A 35 2.42 -27.51 1.81
C HIS A 35 3.04 -26.63 0.71
N GLY A 36 3.71 -27.24 -0.27
CA GLY A 36 4.37 -26.52 -1.38
C GLY A 36 3.77 -26.77 -2.77
N LEU A 37 2.84 -27.72 -2.93
CA LEU A 37 2.12 -27.89 -4.19
C LEU A 37 0.85 -27.06 -4.14
N ARG A 38 1.01 -25.78 -4.49
CA ARG A 38 -0.08 -24.96 -5.02
C ARG A 38 -0.70 -25.77 -6.15
N SER A 39 -1.79 -26.48 -5.86
CA SER A 39 -2.62 -27.14 -6.85
C SER A 39 -2.98 -26.07 -7.86
N GLN A 40 -2.26 -26.06 -8.99
CA GLN A 40 -2.70 -25.36 -10.18
C GLN A 40 -3.93 -26.13 -10.65
N ARG A 41 -5.07 -25.89 -10.02
CA ARG A 41 -6.34 -26.27 -10.61
C ARG A 41 -6.36 -25.57 -11.96
N PRO A 42 -6.45 -26.30 -13.08
CA PRO A 42 -6.79 -25.69 -14.35
C PRO A 42 -8.06 -24.90 -14.09
N TRP A 43 -8.02 -23.62 -14.39
CA TRP A 43 -9.20 -22.79 -14.44
C TRP A 43 -10.04 -23.35 -15.58
N GLU A 44 -10.89 -24.34 -15.26
CA GLU A 44 -11.91 -24.77 -16.19
C GLU A 44 -12.72 -23.52 -16.51
N LYS A 45 -12.61 -23.06 -17.75
CA LYS A 45 -13.43 -21.98 -18.28
C LYS A 45 -14.87 -22.42 -18.09
N LYS A 46 -15.53 -21.91 -17.04
CA LYS A 46 -16.95 -22.14 -16.82
C LYS A 46 -17.65 -21.68 -18.09
N LYS A 47 -18.17 -22.64 -18.85
CA LYS A 47 -19.01 -22.36 -20.02
C LYS A 47 -20.23 -21.60 -19.50
N VAL A 48 -20.19 -20.28 -19.71
CA VAL A 48 -21.29 -19.39 -19.37
C VAL A 48 -22.49 -19.84 -20.18
N ASN A 49 -23.64 -20.04 -19.51
CA ASN A 49 -24.87 -20.57 -20.07
C ASN A 49 -24.90 -22.10 -20.35
N SER A 50 -24.35 -22.91 -19.43
CA SER A 50 -24.67 -24.35 -19.39
C SER A 50 -25.95 -24.58 -18.59
N ARG A 51 -26.77 -25.53 -19.03
CA ARG A 51 -27.96 -25.99 -18.28
C ARG A 51 -27.52 -26.35 -16.85
N PRO A 52 -28.19 -25.82 -15.80
CA PRO A 52 -27.89 -26.19 -14.42
C PRO A 52 -27.87 -27.71 -14.27
N ARG A 53 -26.88 -28.23 -13.54
CA ARG A 53 -26.67 -29.69 -13.41
C ARG A 53 -27.85 -30.37 -12.70
N ASN A 54 -28.50 -29.65 -11.79
CA ASN A 54 -29.72 -30.05 -11.11
C ASN A 54 -30.76 -28.91 -11.26
N PRO A 55 -32.01 -29.21 -11.69
CA PRO A 55 -33.05 -28.20 -11.88
C PRO A 55 -33.57 -27.61 -10.56
N ASP A 56 -33.46 -28.34 -9.45
CA ASP A 56 -34.00 -27.92 -8.15
C ASP A 56 -32.97 -27.26 -7.23
N ASP A 57 -31.68 -27.23 -7.63
CA ASP A 57 -30.62 -26.59 -6.86
C ASP A 57 -30.62 -25.06 -7.09
N GLN A 58 -31.60 -24.38 -6.48
CA GLN A 58 -31.52 -22.94 -6.32
C GLN A 58 -30.45 -22.61 -5.26
N GLY A 59 -29.23 -22.32 -5.73
CA GLY A 59 -28.12 -21.98 -4.86
C GLY A 59 -28.44 -20.81 -3.94
N ILE A 60 -28.28 -21.01 -2.62
CA ILE A 60 -28.52 -19.97 -1.61
C ILE A 60 -27.74 -18.69 -1.98
N PRO A 61 -28.38 -17.51 -2.03
CA PRO A 61 -27.72 -16.25 -2.33
C PRO A 61 -26.46 -16.03 -1.47
N PHE A 62 -25.41 -15.48 -2.08
CA PHE A 62 -24.09 -15.35 -1.45
C PHE A 62 -24.17 -14.67 -0.06
N ARG A 63 -24.96 -13.59 0.03
CA ARG A 63 -25.15 -12.82 1.27
C ARG A 63 -25.74 -13.68 2.39
N LEU A 64 -26.75 -14.49 2.07
CA LEU A 64 -27.40 -15.36 3.04
C LEU A 64 -26.48 -16.51 3.48
N ARG A 65 -25.72 -17.08 2.53
CA ARG A 65 -24.69 -18.10 2.81
C ARG A 65 -23.62 -17.59 3.76
N GLU A 66 -23.18 -16.35 3.58
CA GLU A 66 -22.18 -15.69 4.44
C GLU A 66 -22.75 -15.42 5.85
N ILE A 67 -24.02 -15.00 5.95
CA ILE A 67 -24.71 -14.82 7.23
C ILE A 67 -24.86 -16.15 7.99
N MET A 68 -25.24 -17.23 7.31
CA MET A 68 -25.36 -18.56 7.91
C MET A 68 -24.01 -19.07 8.43
N LYS A 69 -22.95 -18.95 7.62
CA LYS A 69 -21.57 -19.31 8.02
C LYS A 69 -21.11 -18.51 9.25
N SER A 70 -21.36 -17.21 9.28
CA SER A 70 -21.02 -16.35 10.42
C SER A 70 -21.77 -16.78 11.69
N ARG A 71 -23.07 -17.08 11.59
CA ARG A 71 -23.86 -17.61 12.72
C ARG A 71 -23.31 -18.94 13.24
N GLU A 72 -22.93 -19.85 12.35
CA GLU A 72 -22.30 -21.12 12.73
C GLU A 72 -20.94 -20.93 13.40
N GLU A 73 -20.11 -20.02 12.89
CA GLU A 73 -18.80 -19.69 13.48
C GLU A 73 -18.92 -19.07 14.88
N MET A 74 -19.97 -18.28 15.11
CA MET A 74 -20.29 -17.73 16.43
C MET A 74 -20.80 -18.79 17.41
N LYS A 75 -21.44 -19.86 16.90
CA LYS A 75 -21.93 -20.98 17.72
C LYS A 75 -20.81 -21.93 18.16
N LYS A 76 -19.68 -21.98 17.44
CA LYS A 76 -18.53 -22.85 17.75
C LYS A 76 -17.75 -22.33 18.98
N PRO A 77 -17.57 -23.10 20.08
CA PRO A 77 -16.89 -22.63 21.29
C PRO A 77 -15.38 -22.38 21.10
N SER A 78 -14.76 -23.00 20.09
CA SER A 78 -13.34 -22.83 19.76
C SER A 78 -13.00 -21.44 19.21
N SER A 79 -13.97 -20.76 18.57
CA SER A 79 -13.78 -19.37 18.09
C SER A 79 -13.70 -18.38 19.25
N LYS A 80 -14.39 -18.64 20.37
CA LYS A 80 -14.28 -17.85 21.61
C LYS A 80 -12.88 -17.92 22.21
N LYS A 81 -12.26 -19.11 22.26
CA LYS A 81 -10.88 -19.28 22.75
C LYS A 81 -9.86 -18.52 21.89
N LYS A 82 -9.99 -18.60 20.55
CA LYS A 82 -9.13 -17.84 19.62
C LYS A 82 -9.31 -16.33 19.75
N ARG A 83 -10.56 -15.84 19.91
CA ARG A 83 -10.84 -14.40 20.13
C ARG A 83 -10.30 -13.91 21.48
N LYS A 84 -10.36 -14.73 22.53
CA LYS A 84 -9.78 -14.39 23.85
C LYS A 84 -8.26 -14.25 23.77
N ALA A 85 -7.57 -15.21 23.15
CA ALA A 85 -6.12 -15.15 22.95
C ALA A 85 -5.70 -13.94 22.10
N ALA A 86 -6.45 -13.62 21.03
CA ALA A 86 -6.19 -12.41 20.23
C ALA A 86 -6.39 -11.13 21.05
N ARG A 87 -7.40 -11.08 21.93
CA ARG A 87 -7.66 -9.93 22.81
C ARG A 87 -6.58 -9.76 23.88
N GLU A 88 -6.07 -10.85 24.44
CA GLU A 88 -4.94 -10.84 25.38
C GLU A 88 -3.64 -10.41 24.71
N ALA A 89 -3.36 -10.89 23.50
CA ALA A 89 -2.20 -10.43 22.73
C ALA A 89 -2.28 -8.93 22.36
N LEU A 90 -3.48 -8.42 22.09
CA LEU A 90 -3.71 -6.99 21.89
C LEU A 90 -3.52 -6.20 23.19
N ARG A 91 -4.00 -6.70 24.33
CA ARG A 91 -3.77 -6.08 25.65
C ARG A 91 -2.29 -6.01 25.98
N HIS A 92 -1.54 -7.10 25.80
CA HIS A 92 -0.10 -7.11 26.03
C HIS A 92 0.63 -6.12 25.12
N LYS A 93 0.20 -5.94 23.87
CA LYS A 93 0.77 -4.94 22.96
C LYS A 93 0.47 -3.51 23.41
N LEU A 94 -0.76 -3.25 23.84
CA LEU A 94 -1.17 -1.94 24.38
C LEU A 94 -0.46 -1.63 25.70
N GLU A 95 -0.25 -2.62 26.56
CA GLU A 95 0.45 -2.47 27.84
C GLU A 95 1.97 -2.22 27.65
N VAL A 96 2.55 -2.76 26.57
CA VAL A 96 3.92 -2.45 26.13
C VAL A 96 4.02 -1.05 25.51
N GLU A 97 2.95 -0.51 24.91
CA GLU A 97 2.88 0.88 24.42
C GLU A 97 2.52 1.89 25.53
N GLU A 98 1.73 1.50 26.54
CA GLU A 98 1.32 2.37 27.66
C GLU A 98 2.42 2.54 28.72
N ARG A 99 3.38 1.61 28.81
CA ARG A 99 4.69 1.93 29.38
C ARG A 99 5.38 2.85 28.38
N GLY A 100 5.42 4.15 28.70
CA GLY A 100 5.99 5.22 27.87
C GLY A 100 7.45 5.01 27.41
N PRO A 101 8.14 6.08 26.97
CA PRO A 101 9.33 5.97 26.11
C PRO A 101 10.36 5.04 26.74
N ALA A 102 10.71 3.99 25.98
CA ALA A 102 11.61 2.88 26.26
C ALA A 102 12.14 2.78 27.70
N PRO A 103 11.94 1.64 28.41
CA PRO A 103 12.44 1.50 29.78
C PRO A 103 13.93 1.87 29.82
N ALA A 104 14.27 2.81 30.73
CA ALA A 104 15.63 3.32 30.87
C ALA A 104 16.62 2.15 30.92
N ILE A 105 17.73 2.27 30.17
CA ILE A 105 18.71 1.18 30.08
C ILE A 105 19.20 0.88 31.49
N PRO A 106 19.00 -0.35 32.00
CA PRO A 106 19.39 -0.66 33.36
C PRO A 106 20.90 -0.57 33.48
N VAL A 107 21.37 0.28 34.39
CA VAL A 107 22.81 0.51 34.64
C VAL A 107 23.38 -0.76 35.31
N PRO A 108 24.30 -1.49 34.64
CA PRO A 108 24.92 -2.67 35.24
C PRO A 108 25.82 -2.28 36.43
N LYS A 109 25.80 -3.09 37.50
CA LYS A 109 26.70 -2.91 38.65
C LYS A 109 27.94 -3.79 38.47
N PHE A 110 29.07 -3.16 38.13
CA PHE A 110 30.35 -3.85 37.89
C PHE A 110 31.09 -4.14 39.20
N LYS A 111 30.75 -5.26 39.83
CA LYS A 111 31.53 -5.85 40.94
C LYS A 111 31.89 -7.30 40.59
N GLN A 112 33.10 -7.75 40.95
CA GLN A 112 33.50 -9.15 40.80
C GLN A 112 32.60 -10.05 41.65
N ARG A 113 32.14 -11.15 41.05
CA ARG A 113 31.29 -12.13 41.74
C ARG A 113 32.15 -13.10 42.55
N LYS A 114 31.57 -13.68 43.61
CA LYS A 114 32.25 -14.70 44.42
C LYS A 114 32.54 -15.93 43.54
N GLY A 115 33.81 -16.25 43.35
CA GLY A 115 34.27 -17.36 42.50
C GLY A 115 34.47 -17.02 41.01
N GLU A 116 34.35 -15.75 40.63
CA GLU A 116 34.71 -15.27 39.29
C GLU A 116 36.23 -15.02 39.23
N SER A 117 36.91 -15.57 38.24
CA SER A 117 38.31 -15.20 37.97
C SER A 117 38.38 -13.80 37.33
N GLU A 118 39.50 -13.10 37.50
CA GLU A 118 39.68 -11.75 36.95
C GLU A 118 39.39 -11.68 35.44
N ARG A 119 39.84 -12.67 34.67
CA ARG A 119 39.57 -12.76 33.22
C ARG A 119 38.08 -12.88 32.92
N GLN A 120 37.35 -13.70 33.67
CA GLN A 120 35.90 -13.85 33.50
C GLN A 120 35.15 -12.56 33.82
N TYR A 121 35.60 -11.83 34.83
CA TYR A 121 35.05 -10.52 35.18
C TYR A 121 35.23 -9.51 34.05
N ILE A 122 36.44 -9.40 33.48
CA ILE A 122 36.72 -8.49 32.36
C ILE A 122 35.86 -8.85 31.15
N SER A 123 35.78 -10.13 30.78
CA SER A 123 34.93 -10.58 29.67
C SER A 123 33.44 -10.32 29.92
N ARG A 124 32.97 -10.38 31.18
CA ARG A 124 31.59 -10.02 31.52
C ARG A 124 31.37 -8.51 31.39
N MET A 125 32.34 -7.70 31.81
CA MET A 125 32.28 -6.26 31.64
C MET A 125 32.15 -5.88 30.16
N GLU A 126 33.01 -6.42 29.30
CA GLU A 126 32.97 -6.16 27.85
C GLU A 126 31.61 -6.51 27.22
N ARG A 127 31.04 -7.67 27.56
CA ARG A 127 29.73 -8.07 27.03
C ARG A 127 28.61 -7.15 27.53
N GLU A 128 28.66 -6.74 28.79
CA GLU A 128 27.65 -5.84 29.37
C GLU A 128 27.78 -4.41 28.78
N THR A 129 29.00 -3.92 28.52
CA THR A 129 29.22 -2.63 27.86
C THR A 129 28.79 -2.64 26.40
N GLU A 130 29.13 -3.69 25.63
CA GLU A 130 28.64 -3.89 24.27
C GLU A 130 27.11 -3.93 24.21
N ARG A 131 26.48 -4.61 25.17
CA ARG A 131 25.02 -4.69 25.27
C ARG A 131 24.39 -3.33 25.55
N VAL A 132 24.92 -2.56 26.50
CA VAL A 132 24.44 -1.21 26.80
C VAL A 132 24.61 -0.31 25.57
N PHE A 133 25.78 -0.35 24.93
CA PHE A 133 26.07 0.42 23.73
C PHE A 133 25.12 0.09 22.57
N PHE A 134 24.80 -1.20 22.38
CA PHE A 134 23.80 -1.64 21.42
C PHE A 134 22.41 -1.10 21.77
N LEU A 135 21.98 -1.17 23.04
CA LEU A 135 20.69 -0.63 23.46
C LEU A 135 20.62 0.89 23.25
N THR A 136 21.70 1.62 23.55
CA THR A 136 21.77 3.07 23.35
C THR A 136 21.65 3.44 21.88
N LYS A 137 22.37 2.74 20.98
CA LYS A 137 22.30 2.98 19.53
C LYS A 137 20.93 2.70 18.91
N ASN A 138 20.14 1.83 19.53
CA ASN A 138 18.79 1.50 19.07
C ASN A 138 17.70 2.35 19.73
N GLN A 139 18.06 3.26 20.63
CA GLN A 139 17.12 4.26 21.10
C GLN A 139 17.02 5.38 20.07
N LEU A 140 15.80 5.88 19.87
CA LEU A 140 15.59 7.12 19.12
C LEU A 140 16.31 8.25 19.88
N ASP A 141 16.99 9.14 19.15
CA ASP A 141 17.65 10.30 19.74
C ASP A 141 16.64 11.07 20.59
N ARG A 142 16.80 10.95 21.91
CA ARG A 142 16.01 11.71 22.87
C ARG A 142 16.56 13.12 22.79
N GLN A 143 15.77 14.03 22.23
CA GLN A 143 16.04 15.46 22.20
C GLN A 143 15.21 16.11 23.34
N PRO A 144 15.63 15.99 24.61
CA PRO A 144 14.85 16.51 25.74
C PRO A 144 14.79 18.04 25.78
N GLU A 145 15.64 18.74 25.04
CA GLU A 145 15.70 20.21 25.01
C GLU A 145 14.92 20.84 23.84
N THR A 146 14.47 20.03 22.88
CA THR A 146 13.88 20.48 21.61
C THR A 146 12.39 20.18 21.52
N GLU A 147 11.75 19.81 22.64
CA GLU A 147 10.29 19.70 22.74
C GLU A 147 9.65 21.10 22.76
N ASP A 148 9.75 21.82 21.64
CA ASP A 148 8.62 22.59 21.14
C ASP A 148 7.60 21.57 20.60
N PRO A 149 6.45 21.35 21.26
CA PRO A 149 5.54 20.26 20.97
C PRO A 149 4.70 20.43 19.69
N GLU A 150 5.21 21.14 18.66
CA GLU A 150 4.38 21.55 17.51
C GLU A 150 4.88 21.10 16.13
N ALA A 151 6.15 20.70 15.96
CA ALA A 151 6.70 20.48 14.61
C ALA A 151 6.82 19.02 14.14
N GLY A 152 6.82 18.03 15.04
CA GLY A 152 7.30 16.68 14.70
C GLY A 152 6.30 15.52 14.81
N ALA A 153 5.11 15.73 15.37
CA ALA A 153 4.15 14.63 15.52
C ALA A 153 3.53 14.29 14.16
N GLU A 154 3.91 13.16 13.58
CA GLU A 154 3.14 12.49 12.53
C GLU A 154 1.67 12.53 12.94
N LYS A 155 0.84 13.32 12.23
CA LYS A 155 -0.57 13.50 12.58
C LYS A 155 -1.19 12.15 12.91
N ASP A 156 -1.49 11.94 14.19
CA ASP A 156 -1.93 10.67 14.70
C ASP A 156 -3.06 10.12 13.82
N LYS A 157 -3.07 8.81 13.59
CA LYS A 157 -4.13 8.16 12.78
C LYS A 157 -5.55 8.54 13.26
N SER A 158 -5.69 8.90 14.54
CA SER A 158 -6.90 9.44 15.16
C SER A 158 -7.28 10.85 14.64
N GLN A 159 -6.31 11.76 14.53
CA GLN A 159 -6.50 13.12 14.01
C GLN A 159 -6.88 13.09 12.52
N ARG A 160 -6.20 12.26 11.73
CA ARG A 160 -6.53 12.07 10.30
C ARG A 160 -7.96 11.56 10.10
N LYS A 161 -8.43 10.66 10.98
CA LYS A 161 -9.82 10.17 10.94
C LYS A 161 -10.83 11.25 11.32
N LYS A 162 -10.53 12.08 12.32
CA LYS A 162 -11.36 13.24 12.70
C LYS A 162 -11.46 14.25 11.55
N GLU A 163 -10.34 14.59 10.92
CA GLU A 163 -10.31 15.50 9.77
C GLU A 163 -11.13 14.98 8.59
N PHE A 164 -11.02 13.69 8.28
CA PHE A 164 -11.83 13.06 7.22
C PHE A 164 -13.34 13.17 7.50
N GLN A 165 -13.76 12.96 8.75
CA GLN A 165 -15.16 13.11 9.13
C GLN A 165 -15.62 14.57 9.02
N ARG A 166 -14.81 15.53 9.48
CA ARG A 166 -15.09 16.97 9.35
C ARG A 166 -15.26 17.38 7.89
N ARG A 167 -14.32 16.99 7.02
CA ARG A 167 -14.38 17.27 5.57
C ARG A 167 -15.62 16.68 4.91
N ARG A 168 -16.07 15.50 5.34
CA ARG A 168 -17.29 14.88 4.83
C ARG A 168 -18.54 15.67 5.24
N LEU A 169 -18.60 16.14 6.48
CA LEU A 169 -19.70 16.96 6.98
C LEU A 169 -19.74 18.33 6.29
N GLU A 170 -18.59 18.96 6.15
CA GLU A 170 -18.44 20.25 5.45
C GLU A 170 -18.93 20.15 3.99
N LYS A 171 -18.53 19.11 3.26
CA LYS A 171 -19.01 18.86 1.90
C LYS A 171 -20.53 18.66 1.84
N ALA A 172 -21.13 18.09 2.89
CA ALA A 172 -22.58 17.93 2.96
C ALA A 172 -23.29 19.26 3.24
N ARG A 173 -22.71 20.13 4.08
CA ARG A 173 -23.23 21.49 4.34
C ARG A 173 -23.18 22.35 3.10
N ARG A 174 -22.02 22.40 2.43
CA ARG A 174 -21.84 23.11 1.17
C ARG A 174 -22.84 22.66 0.09
N ARG A 175 -23.06 21.35 -0.05
CA ARG A 175 -24.08 20.82 -0.99
C ARG A 175 -25.52 21.17 -0.62
N LYS A 176 -25.81 21.48 0.65
CA LYS A 176 -27.14 21.95 1.06
C LYS A 176 -27.29 23.43 0.74
N GLU A 177 -26.27 24.23 1.02
CA GLU A 177 -26.21 25.66 0.69
C GLU A 177 -26.36 25.86 -0.83
N GLU A 178 -25.55 25.17 -1.64
CA GLU A 178 -25.65 25.21 -3.12
C GLU A 178 -27.06 24.81 -3.62
N LYS A 179 -27.73 23.86 -2.96
CA LYS A 179 -29.09 23.48 -3.33
C LYS A 179 -30.13 24.51 -2.91
N ALA A 180 -29.94 25.15 -1.75
CA ALA A 180 -30.81 26.21 -1.28
C ALA A 180 -30.69 27.43 -2.19
N GLU A 181 -29.48 27.78 -2.63
CA GLU A 181 -29.24 28.84 -3.61
C GLU A 181 -29.94 28.54 -4.94
N VAL A 182 -29.81 27.32 -5.48
CA VAL A 182 -30.52 26.91 -6.71
C VAL A 182 -32.05 26.93 -6.55
N GLN A 183 -32.57 26.57 -5.37
CA GLN A 183 -34.01 26.66 -5.10
C GLN A 183 -34.48 28.10 -5.08
N LEU A 184 -33.74 28.98 -4.41
CA LEU A 184 -34.03 30.41 -4.33
C LEU A 184 -33.95 31.08 -5.71
N GLU A 185 -32.93 30.74 -6.52
CA GLU A 185 -32.83 31.17 -7.90
C GLU A 185 -34.05 30.74 -8.72
N LYS A 186 -34.45 29.47 -8.58
CA LYS A 186 -35.63 28.94 -9.27
C LYS A 186 -36.93 29.63 -8.82
N GLU A 187 -37.05 30.02 -7.56
CA GLU A 187 -38.20 30.79 -7.05
C GLU A 187 -38.21 32.22 -7.61
N LEU A 188 -37.03 32.86 -7.72
CA LEU A 188 -36.90 34.19 -8.29
C LEU A 188 -37.23 34.24 -9.79
N PHE A 189 -36.90 33.18 -10.55
CA PHE A 189 -37.19 33.08 -11.99
C PHE A 189 -38.53 32.40 -12.33
N GLN A 190 -39.37 32.11 -11.33
CA GLN A 190 -40.73 31.63 -11.56
C GLN A 190 -41.71 32.80 -11.58
N ASP A 191 -42.34 33.04 -12.73
CA ASP A 191 -43.38 34.06 -12.88
C ASP A 191 -44.78 33.42 -12.77
N PRO A 192 -45.55 33.65 -11.70
CA PRO A 192 -46.86 33.03 -11.52
C PRO A 192 -47.93 33.76 -12.36
N VAL A 193 -48.35 33.13 -13.46
CA VAL A 193 -49.41 33.62 -14.35
C VAL A 193 -50.79 33.09 -13.92
N LYS A 194 -51.80 33.97 -13.82
CA LYS A 194 -53.17 33.55 -13.43
C LYS A 194 -53.94 32.98 -14.63
N PHE A 195 -54.91 32.11 -14.35
CA PHE A 195 -55.77 31.53 -15.39
C PHE A 195 -56.61 32.61 -16.07
N GLY A 196 -56.44 32.77 -17.39
CA GLY A 196 -57.08 33.81 -18.20
C GLY A 196 -56.10 34.86 -18.76
N GLU A 197 -54.89 34.95 -18.21
CA GLU A 197 -53.80 35.74 -18.78
C GLU A 197 -53.10 34.93 -19.89
N VAL A 198 -53.04 35.48 -21.10
CA VAL A 198 -52.40 34.83 -22.25
C VAL A 198 -50.94 35.24 -22.29
N ALA A 199 -50.03 34.31 -22.04
CA ALA A 199 -48.60 34.52 -22.24
C ALA A 199 -48.32 34.84 -23.73
N THR A 200 -47.96 36.08 -24.01
CA THR A 200 -47.81 36.61 -25.37
C THR A 200 -46.60 36.06 -26.11
N GLN A 201 -45.57 35.63 -25.38
CA GLN A 201 -44.37 35.04 -25.95
C GLN A 201 -44.29 33.55 -25.57
N PRO A 202 -44.29 32.64 -26.56
CA PRO A 202 -44.08 31.22 -26.28
C PRO A 202 -42.69 31.01 -25.68
N PRO A 203 -42.52 30.04 -24.76
CA PRO A 203 -41.22 29.79 -24.13
C PRO A 203 -40.17 29.38 -25.17
N GLU A 204 -39.02 30.03 -25.13
CA GLU A 204 -37.87 29.66 -25.96
C GLU A 204 -37.17 28.45 -25.33
N LEU A 205 -37.50 27.26 -25.84
CA LEU A 205 -36.89 26.01 -25.40
C LEU A 205 -35.44 25.92 -25.92
N THR A 206 -34.49 26.52 -25.19
CA THR A 206 -33.05 26.41 -25.47
C THR A 206 -32.52 24.99 -25.24
N ALA A 207 -33.18 24.21 -24.39
CA ALA A 207 -32.82 22.85 -24.06
C ALA A 207 -33.42 21.84 -25.05
N LYS A 208 -32.55 21.05 -25.69
CA LYS A 208 -32.98 19.90 -26.52
C LYS A 208 -33.77 18.89 -25.66
N PRO A 209 -34.91 18.35 -26.13
CA PRO A 209 -35.68 17.39 -25.37
C PRO A 209 -34.83 16.17 -25.01
N ARG A 210 -34.99 15.64 -23.79
CA ARG A 210 -34.10 14.63 -23.19
C ARG A 210 -33.92 13.34 -24.03
N LYS A 211 -34.81 13.07 -24.98
CA LYS A 211 -34.77 11.92 -25.91
C LYS A 211 -34.35 12.29 -27.34
N SER A 212 -34.11 13.56 -27.67
CA SER A 212 -33.54 13.91 -28.97
C SER A 212 -32.06 13.54 -28.95
N ILE A 213 -31.76 12.38 -29.53
CA ILE A 213 -30.41 12.08 -29.98
C ILE A 213 -30.08 13.21 -30.95
N GLY A 214 -29.06 14.02 -30.65
CA GLY A 214 -28.65 15.19 -31.44
C GLY A 214 -28.10 14.81 -32.81
N ARG A 215 -28.93 14.18 -33.64
CA ARG A 215 -28.69 13.99 -35.06
C ARG A 215 -29.32 15.19 -35.75
N ASP A 216 -28.48 16.04 -36.30
CA ASP A 216 -28.90 17.04 -37.28
C ASP A 216 -29.53 16.30 -38.46
N LYS A 217 -30.86 16.19 -38.43
CA LYS A 217 -31.68 15.44 -39.40
C LYS A 217 -31.35 13.93 -39.46
N PRO A 218 -32.35 13.04 -39.50
CA PRO A 218 -32.11 11.63 -39.78
C PRO A 218 -31.43 11.50 -41.17
N GLY A 219 -30.17 11.05 -41.20
CA GLY A 219 -29.42 10.84 -42.44
C GLY A 219 -28.05 11.53 -42.53
N GLN A 220 -27.76 12.54 -41.70
CA GLN A 220 -26.42 13.16 -41.68
C GLN A 220 -25.45 12.37 -40.81
N LYS A 221 -24.97 11.23 -41.32
CA LYS A 221 -23.78 10.59 -40.77
C LYS A 221 -22.55 11.38 -41.23
N GLN A 222 -21.64 11.68 -40.32
CA GLN A 222 -20.33 12.25 -40.68
C GLN A 222 -19.62 11.22 -41.58
N LEU A 223 -19.52 11.51 -42.88
CA LEU A 223 -18.89 10.63 -43.86
C LEU A 223 -17.39 10.55 -43.57
N LEU A 224 -16.79 9.36 -43.67
CA LEU A 224 -15.35 9.14 -43.44
C LEU A 224 -14.46 10.10 -44.27
N LEU A 225 -14.89 10.40 -45.50
CA LEU A 225 -14.19 11.35 -46.37
C LEU A 225 -14.20 12.78 -45.81
N LYS A 226 -15.30 13.21 -45.17
CA LYS A 226 -15.36 14.52 -44.51
C LYS A 226 -14.37 14.61 -43.35
N THR A 227 -14.15 13.52 -42.62
CA THR A 227 -13.10 13.48 -41.58
C THR A 227 -11.70 13.47 -42.18
N LEU A 228 -11.43 12.83 -43.30
CA LEU A 228 -10.08 12.84 -43.89
C LEU A 228 -9.72 14.18 -44.56
N LEU A 229 -10.72 14.86 -45.12
CA LEU A 229 -10.54 16.10 -45.88
C LEU A 229 -10.73 17.36 -45.02
N ALA A 230 -11.28 17.26 -43.81
CA ALA A 230 -11.48 18.41 -42.93
C ALA A 230 -10.13 18.93 -42.39
N PRO A 231 -9.77 20.20 -42.65
CA PRO A 231 -8.56 20.80 -42.08
C PRO A 231 -8.72 20.87 -40.55
N GLY A 232 -7.97 20.04 -39.83
CA GLY A 232 -8.06 19.90 -38.36
C GLY A 232 -8.36 18.48 -37.86
N SER A 233 -8.73 17.54 -38.74
CA SER A 233 -9.03 16.15 -38.38
C SER A 233 -7.80 15.23 -38.36
N ARG A 234 -6.63 15.75 -37.99
CA ARG A 234 -5.55 14.86 -37.55
C ARG A 234 -5.97 14.28 -36.20
N PRO A 235 -5.86 12.94 -35.99
CA PRO A 235 -6.17 12.36 -34.70
C PRO A 235 -5.31 13.06 -33.64
N GLN A 236 -5.95 13.83 -32.78
CA GLN A 236 -5.29 14.41 -31.62
C GLN A 236 -4.79 13.24 -30.77
N PRO A 237 -3.54 13.27 -30.28
CA PRO A 237 -3.08 12.24 -29.36
C PRO A 237 -4.05 12.17 -28.17
N PRO A 238 -4.33 10.97 -27.66
CA PRO A 238 -5.26 10.81 -26.55
C PRO A 238 -4.85 11.72 -25.38
N PRO A 239 -5.81 12.33 -24.66
CA PRO A 239 -5.49 13.23 -23.56
C PRO A 239 -4.65 12.48 -22.53
N VAL A 240 -3.38 12.84 -22.42
CA VAL A 240 -2.45 12.26 -21.46
C VAL A 240 -2.69 12.88 -20.09
N SER A 241 -2.74 12.04 -19.04
CA SER A 241 -2.89 12.52 -17.65
C SER A 241 -1.79 13.52 -17.28
N LEU A 242 -2.08 14.52 -16.44
CA LEU A 242 -1.11 15.52 -15.98
C LEU A 242 0.18 14.89 -15.41
N ALA A 243 0.08 13.78 -14.69
CA ALA A 243 1.24 13.06 -14.18
C ALA A 243 2.17 12.56 -15.31
N ARG A 244 1.58 12.04 -16.40
CA ARG A 244 2.32 11.58 -17.58
C ARG A 244 2.92 12.74 -18.38
N GLN A 245 2.23 13.89 -18.44
CA GLN A 245 2.79 15.09 -19.06
C GLN A 245 4.06 15.54 -18.34
N ARG A 246 4.05 15.58 -17.00
CA ARG A 246 5.23 15.94 -16.19
C ARG A 246 6.43 15.02 -16.45
N ILE A 247 6.21 13.70 -16.48
CA ILE A 247 7.27 12.72 -16.75
C ILE A 247 7.88 12.96 -18.15
N VAL A 248 7.02 13.14 -19.17
CA VAL A 248 7.48 13.37 -20.54
C VAL A 248 8.22 14.71 -20.68
N GLU A 249 7.78 15.75 -19.98
CA GLU A 249 8.43 17.07 -19.97
C GLU A 249 9.80 17.03 -19.29
N GLU A 250 9.93 16.33 -18.17
CA GLU A 250 11.22 16.11 -17.48
C GLU A 250 12.20 15.33 -18.35
N GLU A 251 11.74 14.24 -19.00
CA GLU A 251 12.54 13.46 -19.95
C GLU A 251 13.01 14.33 -21.12
N ARG A 252 12.11 15.14 -21.70
CA ARG A 252 12.45 16.10 -22.76
C ARG A 252 13.51 17.10 -22.28
N ALA A 253 13.36 17.66 -21.09
CA ALA A 253 14.31 18.61 -20.54
C ALA A 253 15.71 17.98 -20.38
N ARG A 254 15.79 16.74 -19.85
CA ARG A 254 17.06 16.01 -19.74
C ARG A 254 17.73 15.78 -21.09
N VAL A 255 16.98 15.31 -22.09
CA VAL A 255 17.51 15.06 -23.44
C VAL A 255 18.00 16.36 -24.09
N VAL A 256 17.24 17.45 -23.97
CA VAL A 256 17.63 18.75 -24.52
C VAL A 256 18.88 19.29 -23.84
N GLN A 257 18.99 19.16 -22.51
CA GLN A 257 20.18 19.58 -21.78
C GLN A 257 21.41 18.77 -22.20
N ALA A 258 21.29 17.44 -22.28
CA ALA A 258 22.37 16.57 -22.75
C ALA A 258 22.82 16.93 -24.17
N TYR A 259 21.86 17.14 -25.08
CA TYR A 259 22.15 17.56 -26.45
C TYR A 259 22.87 18.92 -26.50
N ARG A 260 22.44 19.88 -25.69
CA ARG A 260 23.09 21.20 -25.61
C ARG A 260 24.53 21.08 -25.11
N GLN A 261 24.78 20.24 -24.10
CA GLN A 261 26.13 19.97 -23.59
C GLN A 261 27.03 19.35 -24.66
N LEU A 262 26.55 18.31 -25.36
CA LEU A 262 27.28 17.69 -26.48
C LEU A 262 27.57 18.69 -27.60
N LYS A 263 26.61 19.57 -27.92
CA LYS A 263 26.79 20.60 -28.95
C LYS A 263 27.84 21.64 -28.55
N LYS A 264 27.90 22.03 -27.27
CA LYS A 264 28.95 22.93 -26.73
C LYS A 264 30.33 22.29 -26.82
N LEU A 265 30.47 21.03 -26.40
CA LEU A 265 31.73 20.29 -26.52
C LEU A 265 32.19 20.19 -27.98
N ARG A 266 31.26 19.91 -28.91
CA ARG A 266 31.54 19.86 -30.34
C ARG A 266 31.96 21.20 -30.94
N GLN A 267 31.46 22.31 -30.40
CA GLN A 267 31.89 23.65 -30.83
C GLN A 267 33.29 24.01 -30.31
N GLY A 268 33.63 23.60 -29.08
CA GLY A 268 34.97 23.82 -28.51
C GLY A 268 36.08 22.99 -29.17
N GLN A 269 35.73 21.87 -29.81
CA GLN A 269 36.69 21.02 -30.55
C GLN A 269 36.77 21.36 -32.05
N ARG A 270 36.06 22.39 -32.53
CA ARG A 270 36.08 22.77 -33.94
C ARG A 270 37.34 23.63 -34.21
N PRO A 271 38.32 23.20 -35.02
CA PRO A 271 39.42 24.06 -35.41
C PRO A 271 38.89 25.25 -36.22
N GLU A 272 39.43 26.45 -35.94
CA GLU A 272 39.13 27.69 -36.65
C GLU A 272 39.25 27.49 -38.17
N PRO A 273 38.24 27.86 -38.98
CA PRO A 273 38.39 27.80 -40.42
C PRO A 273 39.47 28.80 -40.87
N PRO A 274 40.32 28.46 -41.85
CA PRO A 274 41.34 29.37 -42.33
C PRO A 274 40.70 30.66 -42.83
N ARG A 275 41.15 31.81 -42.30
CA ARG A 275 40.70 33.14 -42.72
C ARG A 275 41.04 33.32 -44.21
N GLY A 276 40.02 33.17 -45.06
CA GLY A 276 40.14 33.37 -46.50
C GLY A 276 40.57 34.79 -46.83
N ARG A 277 41.64 34.91 -47.62
CA ARG A 277 42.15 36.20 -48.13
C ARG A 277 41.04 36.92 -48.88
N ARG A 278 40.78 38.18 -48.51
CA ARG A 278 39.93 39.10 -49.28
C ARG A 278 40.52 39.21 -50.70
N LYS A 279 39.75 38.86 -51.72
CA LYS A 279 40.05 39.26 -53.09
C LYS A 279 39.60 40.71 -53.24
N GLU A 280 40.53 41.59 -53.56
CA GLU A 280 40.22 42.97 -53.94
C GLU A 280 39.42 42.97 -55.25
N PRO A 281 38.38 43.80 -55.36
CA PRO A 281 37.67 44.00 -56.62
C PRO A 281 38.54 44.78 -57.60
N ARG A 282 38.48 44.39 -58.88
CA ARG A 282 39.03 45.16 -60.01
C ARG A 282 38.19 46.38 -60.31
#